data_AF-A0A2S2B4D2-F1
#
_entry.id   AF-A0A2S2B4D2-F1
#
_cell.length_a   1.000
_cell.length_b   1.000
_cell.length_c   1.000
_cell.angle_alpha   90.00
_cell.angle_beta   90.00
_cell.angle_gamma   90.00
#
_symmetry.space_group_name_H-M   'P 1'
#
loop_
_entity.id
_entity.type
_entity.pdbx_description
1 polymer ?
#
loop_
_entity_poly.entity_id
_entity_poly.type
_entity_poly.pdbx_seq_one_letter_code
_entity_poly.pdbx_strand_id
1 'polypeptide(L)'
;MTWSTRLALSFFAVICTQSIYALGQGNTPWSTKANADNFMNGFLSACAQSGVFSADQVDDMTTIGKTLMIAMDKMGGKISPSKLQALDMAFASSVAEIATAEGGANINDITDAIRYALQNAFYQTTGAVNSKFINEISNLIYMFAQTNINDVNGGGGYGQGGAGQ
;
A
#
# COMPACT_ATOMS: atom_id res chain seq x y z
N MET A 1 -41.19 32.59 -4.12
CA MET A 1 -39.73 32.84 -3.92
C MET A 1 -38.95 31.63 -3.41
N THR A 2 -39.56 30.66 -2.72
CA THR A 2 -38.85 29.50 -2.12
C THR A 2 -38.45 28.39 -3.11
N TRP A 3 -39.10 28.30 -4.26
CA TRP A 3 -38.82 27.27 -5.27
C TRP A 3 -37.45 27.47 -5.95
N SER A 4 -37.12 28.70 -6.34
CA SER A 4 -35.85 29.04 -6.99
C SER A 4 -34.65 28.78 -6.07
N THR A 5 -34.78 29.09 -4.78
CA THR A 5 -33.74 28.85 -3.77
C THR A 5 -33.52 27.35 -3.53
N ARG A 6 -34.59 26.56 -3.52
CA ARG A 6 -34.49 25.09 -3.40
C ARG A 6 -33.83 24.46 -4.61
N LEU A 7 -34.17 24.90 -5.82
CA LEU A 7 -33.55 24.40 -7.04
C LEU A 7 -32.05 24.71 -7.09
N ALA A 8 -31.66 25.93 -6.72
CA ALA A 8 -30.26 26.34 -6.66
C ALA A 8 -29.45 25.53 -5.64
N LEU A 9 -30.01 25.25 -4.46
CA LEU A 9 -29.39 24.39 -3.45
C LEU A 9 -29.25 22.94 -3.92
N SER A 10 -30.23 22.39 -4.65
CA SER A 10 -30.14 21.05 -5.23
C SER A 10 -29.02 20.95 -6.25
N PHE A 11 -28.91 21.93 -7.16
CA PHE A 11 -27.82 21.98 -8.14
C PHE A 11 -26.45 22.14 -7.46
N PHE A 12 -26.36 22.99 -6.44
CA PHE A 12 -25.13 23.16 -5.66
C PHE A 12 -24.72 21.87 -4.94
N ALA A 13 -25.68 21.16 -4.32
CA ALA A 13 -25.44 19.88 -3.64
C ALA A 13 -24.99 18.77 -4.61
N VAL A 14 -25.56 18.72 -5.82
CA VAL A 14 -25.16 17.77 -6.88
C VAL A 14 -23.77 18.11 -7.42
N ILE A 15 -23.45 19.39 -7.62
CA ILE A 15 -22.11 19.82 -8.06
C ILE A 15 -21.06 19.52 -6.98
N CYS A 16 -21.38 19.77 -5.70
CA CYS A 16 -20.49 19.46 -4.58
C CYS A 16 -20.24 17.95 -4.41
N THR A 17 -21.26 17.10 -4.63
CA THR A 17 -21.06 15.63 -4.57
C THR A 17 -20.30 15.11 -5.79
N GLN A 18 -20.55 15.63 -6.99
CA GLN A 18 -19.78 15.28 -8.20
C GLN A 18 -18.30 15.71 -8.11
N SER A 19 -18.01 16.82 -7.42
CA SER A 19 -16.64 17.30 -7.17
C SER A 19 -15.81 16.30 -6.37
N ILE A 20 -16.42 15.57 -5.43
CA ILE A 20 -15.72 14.57 -4.61
C ILE A 20 -15.31 13.36 -5.46
N TYR A 21 -16.17 12.94 -6.40
CA TYR A 21 -15.86 11.81 -7.29
C TYR A 21 -14.83 12.15 -8.38
N ALA A 22 -14.78 13.40 -8.84
CA ALA A 22 -13.75 13.87 -9.78
C ALA A 22 -12.36 14.01 -9.13
N LEU A 23 -12.29 14.36 -7.85
CA LEU A 23 -11.03 14.49 -7.11
C LEU A 23 -10.41 13.14 -6.73
N GLY A 24 -11.21 12.08 -6.64
CA GLY A 24 -10.73 10.72 -6.32
C GLY A 24 -10.01 9.98 -7.46
N GLN A 25 -10.18 10.41 -8.71
CA GLN A 25 -9.51 9.79 -9.87
C GLN A 25 -8.12 10.39 -10.18
N GLY A 26 -7.77 11.54 -9.59
CA GLY A 26 -6.49 12.23 -9.84
C GLY A 26 -5.43 12.08 -8.73
N ASN A 27 -5.82 11.70 -7.51
CA ASN A 27 -4.92 11.68 -6.35
C ASN A 27 -4.29 10.31 -6.08
N THR A 28 -3.68 9.71 -7.09
CA THR A 28 -2.79 8.55 -6.91
C THR A 28 -1.34 8.97 -7.11
N PRO A 29 -0.39 8.47 -6.30
CA PRO A 29 1.04 8.70 -6.52
C PRO A 29 1.50 8.22 -7.90
N TRP A 30 0.79 7.25 -8.49
CA TRP A 30 1.13 6.65 -9.78
C TRP A 30 0.61 7.43 -11.00
N SER A 31 -0.03 8.58 -10.78
CA SER A 31 -0.58 9.44 -11.83
C SER A 31 0.50 9.97 -12.78
N THR A 32 1.70 10.21 -12.25
CA THR A 32 2.86 10.65 -13.02
C THR A 32 4.10 9.94 -12.52
N LYS A 33 5.11 9.79 -13.39
CA LYS A 33 6.41 9.22 -13.00
C LYS A 33 7.05 10.00 -11.85
N ALA A 34 7.00 11.34 -11.91
CA ALA A 34 7.56 12.19 -10.87
C ALA A 34 6.87 11.98 -9.50
N ASN A 35 5.54 11.82 -9.49
CA ASN A 35 4.83 11.50 -8.24
C ASN A 35 5.15 10.10 -7.75
N ALA A 36 5.29 9.12 -8.64
CA ALA A 36 5.65 7.75 -8.27
C ALA A 36 7.06 7.68 -7.68
N ASP A 37 8.00 8.41 -8.28
CA ASP A 37 9.37 8.61 -7.80
C ASP A 37 9.37 9.22 -6.39
N ASN A 38 8.69 10.34 -6.21
CA ASN A 38 8.61 11.02 -4.91
C ASN A 38 7.94 10.17 -3.85
N PHE A 39 6.88 9.43 -4.24
CA PHE A 39 6.17 8.52 -3.36
C PHE A 39 7.09 7.41 -2.89
N MET A 40 7.79 6.76 -3.82
CA MET A 40 8.68 5.66 -3.50
C MET A 40 9.86 6.10 -2.65
N ASN A 41 10.50 7.22 -2.99
CA ASN A 41 11.61 7.76 -2.21
C ASN A 41 11.17 8.16 -0.80
N GLY A 42 9.99 8.80 -0.65
CA GLY A 42 9.43 9.17 0.64
C GLY A 42 9.09 7.94 1.49
N PHE A 43 8.45 6.94 0.89
CA PHE A 43 8.12 5.67 1.55
C PHE A 43 9.38 4.95 2.04
N LEU A 44 10.36 4.71 1.16
CA LEU A 44 11.58 3.98 1.51
C LEU A 44 12.43 4.72 2.54
N SER A 45 12.50 6.05 2.45
CA SER A 45 13.20 6.87 3.45
C SER A 45 12.54 6.77 4.82
N ALA A 46 11.21 6.76 4.88
CA ALA A 46 10.48 6.58 6.13
C ALA A 46 10.64 5.16 6.70
N CYS A 47 10.65 4.13 5.86
CA CYS A 47 10.94 2.76 6.28
C CYS A 47 12.36 2.64 6.86
N ALA A 48 13.38 3.20 6.18
CA ALA A 48 14.76 3.19 6.67
C ALA A 48 14.93 3.92 8.01
N GLN A 49 14.19 5.01 8.21
CA GLN A 49 14.24 5.80 9.46
C GLN A 49 13.42 5.20 10.60
N SER A 50 12.52 4.25 10.32
CA SER A 50 11.64 3.66 11.33
C SER A 50 12.38 2.85 12.39
N GLY A 51 13.56 2.31 12.06
CA GLY A 51 14.29 1.38 12.91
C GLY A 51 13.64 0.00 13.05
N VAL A 52 12.51 -0.24 12.39
CA VAL A 52 11.77 -1.52 12.41
C VAL A 52 12.31 -2.51 11.37
N PHE A 53 12.75 -2.00 10.21
CA PHE A 53 13.22 -2.82 9.10
C PHE A 53 14.75 -2.95 9.11
N SER A 54 15.23 -4.16 8.81
CA SER A 54 16.66 -4.42 8.59
C SER A 54 17.17 -3.69 7.34
N ALA A 55 18.48 -3.53 7.23
CA ALA A 55 19.08 -2.93 6.03
C ALA A 55 18.76 -3.75 4.76
N ASP A 56 18.74 -5.08 4.88
CA ASP A 56 18.43 -6.01 3.80
C ASP A 56 16.96 -5.89 3.38
N GLN A 57 16.03 -5.82 4.34
CA GLN A 57 14.60 -5.57 4.05
C GLN A 57 14.38 -4.24 3.33
N VAL A 58 15.10 -3.19 3.72
CA VAL A 58 15.00 -1.88 3.06
C VAL A 58 15.59 -1.94 1.64
N ASP A 59 16.67 -2.68 1.41
CA ASP A 59 17.24 -2.87 0.08
C ASP A 59 16.32 -3.68 -0.84
N ASP A 60 15.68 -4.73 -0.31
CA ASP A 60 14.68 -5.53 -1.02
C ASP A 60 13.46 -4.67 -1.42
N MET A 61 12.93 -3.87 -0.48
CA MET A 61 11.85 -2.93 -0.77
C MET A 61 12.27 -1.90 -1.83
N THR A 62 13.53 -1.47 -1.82
CA THR A 62 14.09 -0.55 -2.82
C THR A 62 14.14 -1.20 -4.21
N THR A 63 14.56 -2.46 -4.28
CA THR A 63 14.62 -3.23 -5.53
C THR A 63 13.23 -3.46 -6.14
N ILE A 64 12.24 -3.77 -5.30
CA ILE A 64 10.83 -3.85 -5.73
C ILE A 64 10.32 -2.49 -6.20
N GLY A 65 10.60 -1.41 -5.48
CA GLY A 65 10.22 -0.05 -5.88
C GLY A 65 10.73 0.30 -7.28
N LYS A 66 12.00 0.02 -7.57
CA LYS A 66 12.60 0.19 -8.90
C LYS A 66 11.92 -0.68 -9.97
N THR A 67 11.56 -1.91 -9.62
CA THR A 67 10.86 -2.83 -10.54
C THR A 67 9.48 -2.30 -10.93
N LEU A 68 8.73 -1.75 -9.97
CA LEU A 68 7.43 -1.13 -10.21
C LEU A 68 7.53 0.13 -11.07
N MET A 69 8.58 0.93 -10.86
CA MET A 69 8.86 2.06 -11.73
C MET A 69 9.14 1.65 -13.18
N ILE A 70 9.94 0.58 -13.38
CA ILE A 70 10.18 0.03 -14.72
C ILE A 70 8.87 -0.49 -15.34
N ALA A 71 8.01 -1.13 -14.55
CA ALA A 71 6.69 -1.57 -15.00
C ALA A 71 5.80 -0.38 -15.41
N MET A 72 5.86 0.73 -14.66
CA MET A 72 5.18 1.97 -14.99
C MET A 72 5.64 2.58 -16.30
N ASP A 73 6.96 2.63 -16.53
CA ASP A 73 7.53 3.10 -17.80
C ASP A 73 7.04 2.26 -18.99
N LYS A 74 6.95 0.94 -18.80
CA LYS A 74 6.44 0.00 -19.82
C LYS A 74 4.95 0.15 -20.12
N MET A 75 4.17 0.80 -19.24
CA MET A 75 2.74 1.03 -19.46
C MET A 75 2.43 2.21 -20.41
N GLY A 76 3.45 2.96 -20.85
CA GLY A 76 3.39 3.79 -22.06
C GLY A 76 2.29 4.85 -22.09
N GLY A 77 1.91 5.40 -20.93
CA GLY A 77 0.93 6.49 -20.82
C GLY A 77 -0.55 6.08 -20.88
N LYS A 78 -0.87 4.79 -21.08
CA LYS A 78 -2.25 4.28 -20.96
C LYS A 78 -2.45 3.61 -19.60
N ILE A 79 -2.36 4.43 -18.56
CA ILE A 79 -2.59 4.01 -17.19
C ILE A 79 -4.11 4.05 -16.95
N SER A 80 -4.78 2.90 -17.10
CA SER A 80 -6.19 2.76 -16.73
C SER A 80 -6.33 2.64 -15.21
N PRO A 81 -7.50 2.97 -14.63
CA PRO A 81 -7.76 2.77 -13.20
C PRO A 81 -7.50 1.33 -12.73
N SER A 82 -7.78 0.33 -13.58
CA SER A 82 -7.49 -1.08 -13.29
C SER A 82 -5.99 -1.40 -13.24
N LYS A 83 -5.17 -0.74 -14.07
CA LYS A 83 -3.70 -0.89 -14.05
C LYS A 83 -3.10 -0.24 -12.81
N LEU A 84 -3.64 0.92 -12.42
CA LEU A 84 -3.29 1.60 -11.17
C LEU A 84 -3.57 0.72 -9.96
N GLN A 85 -4.79 0.19 -9.89
CA GLN A 85 -5.18 -0.70 -8.80
C GLN A 85 -4.33 -1.98 -8.76
N ALA A 86 -4.00 -2.57 -9.91
CA ALA A 86 -3.11 -3.73 -9.97
C ALA A 86 -1.69 -3.40 -9.51
N LEU A 87 -1.19 -2.20 -9.83
CA LEU A 87 0.13 -1.75 -9.40
C LEU A 87 0.16 -1.43 -7.90
N ASP A 88 -0.87 -0.75 -7.39
CA ASP A 88 -1.14 -0.55 -5.96
C ASP A 88 -1.12 -1.88 -5.20
N MET A 89 -1.85 -2.88 -5.71
CA MET A 89 -1.94 -4.19 -5.08
C MET A 89 -0.62 -4.98 -5.18
N ALA A 90 0.09 -4.90 -6.31
CA ALA A 90 1.40 -5.53 -6.47
C ALA A 90 2.43 -4.94 -5.50
N PHE A 91 2.47 -3.60 -5.38
CA PHE A 91 3.32 -2.92 -4.40
C PHE A 91 2.96 -3.32 -2.97
N ALA A 92 1.68 -3.23 -2.62
CA ALA A 92 1.17 -3.62 -1.32
C ALA A 92 1.56 -5.06 -0.95
N SER A 93 1.40 -5.99 -1.88
CA SER A 93 1.74 -7.40 -1.68
C SER A 93 3.23 -7.61 -1.47
N SER A 94 4.09 -7.02 -2.31
CA SER A 94 5.53 -7.19 -2.20
C SER A 94 6.11 -6.54 -0.95
N VAL A 95 5.62 -5.37 -0.54
CA VAL A 95 6.03 -4.73 0.72
C VAL A 95 5.61 -5.59 1.91
N ALA A 96 4.38 -6.10 1.91
CA ALA A 96 3.88 -6.92 3.01
C ALA A 96 4.64 -8.25 3.13
N GLU A 97 5.01 -8.87 2.00
CA GLU A 97 5.86 -10.06 1.96
C GLU A 97 7.25 -9.78 2.58
N ILE A 98 7.97 -8.77 2.09
CA ILE A 98 9.32 -8.44 2.59
C ILE A 98 9.29 -8.08 4.08
N ALA A 99 8.29 -7.29 4.47
CA ALA A 99 8.12 -6.83 5.84
C ALA A 99 7.85 -7.98 6.82
N THR A 100 7.28 -9.10 6.36
CA THR A 100 6.94 -10.27 7.19
C THR A 100 7.89 -11.45 7.01
N ALA A 101 8.82 -11.38 6.04
CA ALA A 101 9.75 -12.45 5.71
C ALA A 101 10.83 -12.68 6.79
N GLU A 102 11.33 -11.62 7.42
CA GLU A 102 12.33 -11.71 8.48
C GLU A 102 11.63 -11.56 9.85
N GLY A 103 11.48 -12.66 10.58
CA GLY A 103 10.74 -12.75 11.85
C GLY A 103 11.38 -12.04 13.06
N GLY A 104 11.76 -10.76 12.92
CA GLY A 104 12.46 -9.98 13.95
C GLY A 104 11.62 -8.92 14.68
N ALA A 105 10.67 -8.28 13.99
CA ALA A 105 9.81 -7.23 14.55
C ALA A 105 8.36 -7.72 14.76
N ASN A 106 7.66 -7.14 15.74
CA ASN A 106 6.25 -7.46 15.94
C ASN A 106 5.43 -6.95 14.74
N ILE A 107 4.44 -7.73 14.31
CA ILE A 107 3.52 -7.39 13.21
C ILE A 107 2.87 -6.02 13.44
N ASN A 108 2.59 -5.66 14.69
CA ASN A 108 2.04 -4.35 15.03
C ASN A 108 3.03 -3.22 14.72
N ASP A 109 4.31 -3.38 15.10
CA ASP A 109 5.36 -2.38 14.84
C ASP A 109 5.64 -2.23 13.34
N ILE A 110 5.64 -3.36 12.62
CA ILE A 110 5.75 -3.41 11.14
C ILE A 110 4.59 -2.66 10.49
N THR A 111 3.37 -2.94 10.94
CA THR A 111 2.15 -2.35 10.40
C THR A 111 2.14 -0.84 10.65
N ASP A 112 2.51 -0.40 11.85
CA ASP A 112 2.56 1.03 12.20
C ASP A 112 3.64 1.78 11.42
N ALA A 113 4.83 1.18 11.25
CA ALA A 113 5.90 1.75 10.45
C ALA A 113 5.49 1.92 8.97
N ILE A 114 4.87 0.89 8.38
CA ILE A 114 4.39 0.96 6.99
C ILE A 114 3.24 1.96 6.86
N ARG A 115 2.28 1.98 7.80
CA ARG A 115 1.19 2.98 7.80
C ARG A 115 1.75 4.40 7.84
N TYR A 116 2.71 4.67 8.73
CA TYR A 116 3.35 5.97 8.84
C TYR A 116 4.10 6.35 7.55
N ALA A 117 4.90 5.42 7.00
CA ALA A 117 5.64 5.64 5.76
C ALA A 117 4.71 5.95 4.58
N LEU A 118 3.62 5.19 4.43
CA LEU A 118 2.62 5.41 3.39
C LEU A 118 1.91 6.74 3.57
N GLN A 119 1.44 7.07 4.78
CA GLN A 119 0.77 8.35 5.04
C GLN A 119 1.66 9.53 4.64
N ASN A 120 2.92 9.51 5.06
CA ASN A 120 3.88 10.55 4.71
C ASN A 120 4.12 10.63 3.20
N ALA A 121 4.30 9.48 2.53
CA ALA A 121 4.50 9.44 1.09
C ALA A 121 3.26 9.96 0.31
N PHE A 122 2.04 9.62 0.76
CA PHE A 122 0.80 10.14 0.17
C PHE A 122 0.64 11.65 0.37
N TYR A 123 0.92 12.15 1.56
CA TYR A 123 0.87 13.59 1.85
C TYR A 123 1.86 14.38 0.99
N GLN A 124 3.09 13.88 0.85
CA GLN A 124 4.14 14.56 0.08
C GLN A 124 3.86 14.59 -1.43
N THR A 125 3.07 13.64 -1.94
CA THR A 125 2.87 13.50 -3.40
C THR A 125 1.51 13.96 -3.88
N THR A 126 0.45 13.55 -3.21
CA THR A 126 -0.94 13.83 -3.63
C THR A 126 -1.62 14.86 -2.75
N GLY A 127 -1.00 15.24 -1.62
CA GLY A 127 -1.59 16.14 -0.63
C GLY A 127 -2.75 15.53 0.16
N ALA A 128 -3.09 14.25 -0.07
CA ALA A 128 -4.19 13.56 0.59
C ALA A 128 -3.81 12.11 0.91
N VAL A 129 -4.20 11.63 2.09
CA VAL A 129 -3.97 10.24 2.47
C VAL A 129 -5.05 9.34 1.88
N ASN A 130 -4.63 8.28 1.19
CA ASN A 130 -5.54 7.22 0.76
C ASN A 130 -5.72 6.19 1.89
N SER A 131 -6.63 6.46 2.83
CA SER A 131 -6.88 5.60 3.99
C SER A 131 -7.37 4.21 3.61
N LYS A 132 -8.10 4.07 2.49
CA LYS A 132 -8.54 2.78 1.95
C LYS A 132 -7.33 1.91 1.60
N PHE A 133 -6.41 2.44 0.80
CA PHE A 133 -5.21 1.73 0.37
C PHE A 133 -4.31 1.34 1.54
N ILE A 134 -4.13 2.23 2.51
CA ILE A 134 -3.34 1.95 3.71
C ILE A 134 -3.95 0.83 4.55
N ASN A 135 -5.27 0.77 4.66
CA ASN A 135 -5.96 -0.32 5.34
C ASN A 135 -5.85 -1.64 4.57
N GLU A 136 -5.89 -1.60 3.23
CA GLU A 136 -5.65 -2.79 2.40
C GLU A 136 -4.24 -3.36 2.62
N ILE A 137 -3.20 -2.51 2.65
CA ILE A 137 -1.83 -2.93 2.98
C ILE A 137 -1.75 -3.53 4.38
N SER A 138 -2.35 -2.87 5.37
CA SER A 138 -2.37 -3.38 6.75
C SER A 138 -2.96 -4.80 6.80
N ASN A 139 -4.09 -5.02 6.12
CA ASN A 139 -4.74 -6.34 6.07
C ASN A 139 -3.87 -7.39 5.37
N LEU A 140 -3.15 -7.03 4.29
CA LEU A 140 -2.23 -7.94 3.60
C LEU A 140 -1.05 -8.34 4.49
N ILE A 141 -0.49 -7.39 5.26
CA ILE A 141 0.57 -7.68 6.24
C ILE A 141 0.08 -8.71 7.27
N TYR A 142 -1.11 -8.50 7.84
CA TYR A 142 -1.69 -9.47 8.78
C TYR A 142 -1.94 -10.84 8.14
N MET A 143 -2.35 -10.88 6.88
CA MET A 143 -2.56 -12.13 6.14
C MET A 143 -1.24 -12.86 5.91
N PHE A 144 -0.20 -12.19 5.39
CA PHE A 144 1.10 -12.81 5.15
C PHE A 144 1.79 -13.24 6.45
N ALA A 145 1.67 -12.46 7.51
CA ALA A 145 2.21 -12.86 8.80
C ALA A 145 1.54 -14.14 9.36
N GLN A 146 0.23 -14.32 9.15
CA GLN A 146 -0.45 -15.57 9.49
C GLN A 146 0.00 -16.74 8.60
N THR A 147 0.17 -16.51 7.30
CA THR A 147 0.67 -17.53 6.37
C THR A 147 2.08 -17.97 6.74
N ASN A 148 2.98 -17.04 7.09
CA ASN A 148 4.34 -17.35 7.51
C ASN A 148 4.37 -18.19 8.81
N ILE A 149 3.46 -17.92 9.76
CA ILE A 149 3.31 -18.76 10.97
C ILE A 149 2.84 -20.17 10.61
N ASN A 150 1.91 -20.29 9.67
CA ASN A 150 1.38 -21.58 9.24
C ASN A 150 2.41 -22.41 8.45
N ASP A 151 3.26 -21.77 7.65
CA ASP A 151 4.36 -22.45 6.94
C ASP A 151 5.46 -22.94 7.90
N VAL A 152 5.78 -22.16 8.94
CA VAL A 152 6.73 -22.57 9.99
C VAL A 152 6.19 -23.71 10.86
N ASN A 153 4.89 -23.69 11.20
CA ASN A 153 4.26 -24.78 11.97
C ASN A 153 3.93 -26.02 11.11
N GLY A 154 3.74 -25.87 9.80
CA GLY A 154 3.50 -26.97 8.86
C GLY A 154 4.72 -27.86 8.61
N GLY A 155 5.93 -27.36 8.88
CA GLY A 155 7.19 -28.13 8.79
C GLY A 155 7.48 -29.06 9.97
N GLY A 156 6.74 -28.95 11.08
CA GLY A 156 6.95 -29.76 12.30
C GLY A 156 6.17 -31.07 12.36
N GLY A 157 5.43 -31.43 11.30
CA GLY A 157 4.43 -32.49 11.32
C GLY A 157 4.87 -33.88 10.86
N TYR A 158 6.16 -34.24 10.83
CA TYR A 158 6.58 -35.62 10.53
C TYR A 158 7.80 -36.04 11.36
N GLY A 159 7.63 -36.12 12.67
CA GLY A 159 8.64 -36.68 13.56
C GLY A 159 8.03 -37.22 14.84
N GLN A 160 7.97 -38.56 14.92
CA GLN A 160 7.92 -39.35 16.15
C GLN A 160 6.52 -39.65 16.76
N GLY A 161 6.10 -40.91 16.60
CA GLY A 161 4.99 -41.48 17.38
C GLY A 161 4.48 -42.82 16.85
N GLY A 162 5.26 -43.90 17.02
CA GLY A 162 4.83 -45.24 16.60
C GLY A 162 5.70 -46.38 17.13
N ALA A 163 6.04 -46.35 18.41
CA ALA A 163 6.43 -47.57 19.12
C ALA A 163 5.15 -48.23 19.64
N GLY A 164 4.89 -49.47 19.24
CA GLY A 164 3.86 -50.31 19.85
C GLY A 164 3.11 -51.22 18.88
N GLN A 165 3.70 -52.37 18.57
CA GLN A 165 3.09 -53.71 18.65
C GLN A 165 4.17 -54.79 18.46
#